data_AF-A0A942RL21-F1
#
_entry.id   AF-A0A942RL21-F1
#
_cell.length_a   1.000
_cell.length_b   1.000
_cell.length_c   1.000
_cell.angle_alpha   90.00
_cell.angle_beta   90.00
_cell.angle_gamma   90.00
#
_symmetry.space_group_name_H-M   'P 1'
#
loop_
_entity.id
_entity.type
_entity.pdbx_description
1 polymer ?
#
loop_
_entity_poly.entity_id
_entity_poly.type
_entity_poly.pdbx_seq_one_letter_code
_entity_poly.pdbx_strand_id
1 'polypeptide(L)'
;MSDKVPGCAACGFSRAEKACRVQGGKAPSFCPTKEMTEVVERVKERYAEPNIREFARQASIQESECYINREAKPFVLHPIKPRLQEICEFAERMGYKRLGLAYCAGLQSEAGILTKVLKSWGFEIMSVVCKVGCVPKEEIGLSDSEKVQIGSFEPMCNPLTQAEVLNESKTDFNILMGLCVGHDSLFFMNTKAPTTVFAVKDRVSGHNPMAALYTLGSYSARFLRPKS
;
A
#
# COMPACT_ATOMS: atom_id res chain seq x y z
N MET A 1 -28.33 1.32 11.99
CA MET A 1 -27.23 0.71 11.20
C MET A 1 -26.69 -0.42 12.04
N SER A 2 -26.79 -1.67 11.58
CA SER A 2 -26.58 -2.84 12.45
C SER A 2 -25.21 -2.85 13.13
N ASP A 3 -25.17 -3.24 14.40
CA ASP A 3 -24.00 -3.45 15.27
C ASP A 3 -23.04 -4.57 14.80
N LYS A 4 -22.98 -4.82 13.48
CA LYS A 4 -22.21 -5.88 12.87
C LYS A 4 -20.76 -5.44 12.76
N VAL A 5 -19.94 -5.88 13.71
CA VAL A 5 -18.50 -5.61 13.74
C VAL A 5 -17.76 -6.69 12.93
N PRO A 6 -17.12 -6.37 11.79
CA PRO A 6 -16.41 -7.36 10.98
C PRO A 6 -15.16 -7.89 11.71
N GLY A 7 -15.02 -9.22 11.78
CA GLY A 7 -13.95 -9.89 12.52
C GLY A 7 -13.10 -10.86 11.70
N CYS A 8 -12.88 -10.61 10.41
CA CYS A 8 -12.29 -11.58 9.47
C CYS A 8 -11.00 -12.27 9.96
N ALA A 9 -10.11 -11.55 10.65
CA ALA A 9 -8.85 -12.07 11.18
C ALA A 9 -9.05 -13.14 12.26
N ALA A 10 -10.19 -13.16 12.95
CA ALA A 10 -10.55 -14.13 13.98
C ALA A 10 -11.31 -15.35 13.43
N CYS A 11 -11.49 -15.47 12.11
CA CYS A 11 -12.24 -16.58 11.52
C CYS A 11 -11.48 -17.91 11.65
N GLY A 12 -11.99 -18.81 12.50
CA GLY A 12 -11.39 -20.10 12.83
C GLY A 12 -11.66 -21.25 11.85
N PHE A 13 -12.49 -21.05 10.81
CA PHE A 13 -12.72 -22.09 9.79
C PHE A 13 -11.47 -22.32 8.92
N SER A 14 -11.27 -23.55 8.44
CA SER A 14 -10.18 -23.84 7.50
C SER A 14 -10.42 -23.18 6.13
N ARG A 15 -9.37 -23.03 5.29
CA ARG A 15 -9.50 -22.41 3.97
C ARG A 15 -10.56 -23.08 3.07
N ALA A 16 -10.74 -24.40 3.20
CA ALA A 16 -11.69 -25.19 2.43
C ALA A 16 -13.14 -25.04 2.91
N GLU A 17 -13.35 -24.51 4.12
CA GLU A 17 -14.68 -24.35 4.70
C GLU A 17 -15.20 -22.92 4.64
N LYS A 18 -14.34 -21.91 4.45
CA LYS A 18 -14.74 -20.48 4.51
C LYS A 18 -15.71 -20.09 3.40
N ALA A 19 -16.81 -19.41 3.77
CA ALA A 19 -17.79 -18.83 2.85
C ALA A 19 -17.20 -17.84 1.83
N CYS A 20 -16.11 -17.14 2.18
CA CYS A 20 -15.41 -16.22 1.26
C CYS A 20 -14.50 -16.91 0.24
N ARG A 21 -14.45 -18.25 0.25
CA ARG A 21 -13.60 -19.06 -0.64
C ARG A 21 -14.36 -20.16 -1.36
N VAL A 22 -15.38 -20.72 -0.70
CA VAL A 22 -16.19 -21.82 -1.24
C VAL A 22 -17.64 -21.40 -1.24
N GLN A 23 -18.29 -21.59 -2.39
CA GLN A 23 -19.72 -21.34 -2.53
C GLN A 23 -20.51 -22.20 -1.53
N GLY A 24 -21.34 -21.58 -0.71
CA GLY A 24 -22.06 -22.27 0.37
C GLY A 24 -21.22 -22.60 1.60
N GLY A 25 -19.98 -22.11 1.71
CA GLY A 25 -19.11 -22.36 2.87
C GLY A 25 -19.64 -21.79 4.19
N LYS A 26 -19.01 -22.23 5.29
CA LYS A 26 -19.28 -21.84 6.68
C LYS A 26 -18.78 -20.42 6.97
N ALA A 27 -19.46 -19.75 7.90
CA ALA A 27 -19.14 -18.38 8.31
C ALA A 27 -19.45 -18.17 9.80
N PRO A 28 -18.58 -17.45 10.55
CA PRO A 28 -18.92 -16.99 11.90
C PRO A 28 -19.93 -15.84 11.86
N SER A 29 -20.55 -15.53 12.99
CA SER A 29 -21.54 -14.45 13.15
C SER A 29 -21.01 -13.03 12.90
N PHE A 30 -19.68 -12.85 12.77
CA PHE A 30 -19.03 -11.58 12.42
C PHE A 30 -18.51 -11.54 10.97
N CYS A 31 -18.90 -12.51 10.13
CA CYS A 31 -18.39 -12.62 8.77
C CYS A 31 -19.08 -11.64 7.81
N PRO A 32 -18.37 -10.67 7.21
CA PRO A 32 -18.99 -9.69 6.31
C PRO A 32 -19.59 -10.34 5.05
N THR A 33 -19.06 -11.48 4.59
CA THR A 33 -19.61 -12.20 3.43
C THR A 33 -21.06 -12.65 3.64
N LYS A 34 -21.45 -13.01 4.87
CA LYS A 34 -22.81 -13.46 5.19
C LYS A 34 -23.65 -12.37 5.85
N GLU A 35 -23.01 -11.52 6.64
CA GLU A 35 -23.69 -10.57 7.48
C GLU A 35 -23.87 -9.19 6.82
N MET A 36 -23.09 -8.88 5.79
CA MET A 36 -23.11 -7.60 5.08
C MET A 36 -23.39 -7.78 3.58
N THR A 37 -24.30 -8.70 3.24
CA THR A 37 -24.67 -9.04 1.86
C THR A 37 -25.13 -7.83 1.05
N GLU A 38 -25.88 -6.91 1.64
CA GLU A 38 -26.30 -5.66 0.99
C GLU A 38 -25.10 -4.80 0.55
N VAL A 39 -24.03 -4.74 1.35
CA VAL A 39 -22.81 -4.03 0.99
C VAL A 39 -22.11 -4.73 -0.16
N VAL A 40 -22.04 -6.06 -0.11
CA VAL A 40 -21.40 -6.88 -1.15
C VAL A 40 -22.10 -6.69 -2.50
N GLU A 41 -23.42 -6.85 -2.56
CA GLU A 41 -24.17 -6.71 -3.81
C GLU A 41 -24.12 -5.28 -4.34
N ARG A 42 -24.29 -4.27 -3.48
CA ARG A 42 -24.19 -2.85 -3.89
C ARG A 42 -22.81 -2.51 -4.46
N VAL A 43 -21.72 -2.99 -3.87
CA VAL A 43 -20.36 -2.70 -4.35
C VAL A 43 -20.03 -3.53 -5.60
N LYS A 44 -20.56 -4.74 -5.72
CA LYS A 44 -20.37 -5.60 -6.89
C LYS A 44 -20.85 -4.92 -8.19
N GLU A 45 -21.94 -4.16 -8.13
CA GLU A 45 -22.44 -3.37 -9.27
C GLU A 45 -21.41 -2.36 -9.79
N ARG A 46 -20.53 -1.83 -8.94
CA ARG A 46 -19.47 -0.87 -9.35
C ARG A 46 -18.42 -1.49 -10.27
N TYR A 47 -18.25 -2.81 -10.27
CA TYR A 47 -17.37 -3.47 -11.24
C TYR A 47 -17.94 -3.49 -12.67
N ALA A 48 -19.14 -2.94 -12.90
CA ALA A 48 -19.62 -2.64 -14.24
C ALA A 48 -19.02 -1.34 -14.82
N GLU A 49 -18.53 -0.42 -13.98
CA GLU A 49 -17.88 0.81 -14.42
C GLU A 49 -16.61 0.47 -15.24
N PRO A 50 -16.46 0.94 -16.50
CA PRO A 50 -15.40 0.45 -17.39
C PRO A 50 -13.98 0.54 -16.82
N ASN A 51 -13.65 1.67 -16.18
CA ASN A 51 -12.33 1.90 -15.60
C ASN A 51 -12.06 1.00 -14.39
N ILE A 52 -13.05 0.81 -13.50
CA ILE A 52 -12.93 -0.08 -12.35
C ILE A 52 -12.81 -1.52 -12.81
N ARG A 53 -13.66 -1.93 -13.76
CA ARG A 53 -13.67 -3.26 -14.34
C ARG A 53 -12.32 -3.62 -14.94
N GLU A 54 -11.78 -2.74 -15.78
CA GLU A 54 -10.51 -3.01 -16.46
C GLU A 54 -9.33 -2.99 -15.48
N PHE A 55 -9.27 -2.02 -14.56
CA PHE A 55 -8.24 -1.99 -13.52
C PHE A 55 -8.25 -3.28 -12.69
N ALA A 56 -9.42 -3.70 -12.20
CA ALA A 56 -9.56 -4.92 -11.41
C ALA A 56 -9.18 -6.17 -12.21
N ARG A 57 -9.60 -6.26 -13.47
CA ARG A 57 -9.26 -7.38 -14.36
C ARG A 57 -7.76 -7.49 -14.57
N GLN A 58 -7.08 -6.38 -14.88
CA GLN A 58 -5.63 -6.37 -15.08
C GLN A 58 -4.88 -6.66 -13.79
N ALA A 59 -5.36 -6.19 -12.64
CA ALA A 59 -4.79 -6.53 -11.33
C ALA A 59 -4.90 -8.04 -11.04
N SER A 60 -6.04 -8.66 -11.33
CA SER A 60 -6.21 -10.12 -11.18
C SER A 60 -5.35 -10.93 -12.14
N ILE A 61 -5.16 -10.45 -13.39
CA ILE A 61 -4.26 -11.10 -14.35
C ILE A 61 -2.83 -11.01 -13.85
N GLN A 62 -2.39 -9.82 -13.42
CA GLN A 62 -1.05 -9.60 -12.88
C GLN A 62 -0.77 -10.50 -11.67
N GLU A 63 -1.70 -10.58 -10.71
CA GLU A 63 -1.60 -11.50 -9.57
C GLU A 63 -1.39 -12.94 -10.06
N SER A 64 -2.17 -13.36 -11.05
CA SER A 64 -2.10 -14.72 -11.57
C SER A 64 -0.75 -15.05 -12.22
N GLU A 65 -0.10 -14.07 -12.86
CA GLU A 65 1.20 -14.22 -13.50
C GLU A 65 2.37 -14.17 -12.51
N CYS A 66 2.12 -13.80 -11.26
CA CYS A 66 3.11 -13.93 -10.20
C CYS A 66 3.35 -15.40 -9.80
N TYR A 67 2.59 -16.36 -10.33
CA TYR A 67 2.70 -17.80 -10.02
C TYR A 67 2.91 -18.67 -11.27
N ILE A 68 3.75 -19.70 -11.15
CA ILE A 68 3.98 -20.72 -12.19
C ILE A 68 3.31 -22.06 -11.85
N ASN A 69 3.28 -22.98 -12.82
CA ASN A 69 2.73 -24.34 -12.71
C ASN A 69 1.28 -24.37 -12.17
N ARG A 70 0.45 -23.41 -12.59
CA ARG A 70 -0.91 -23.20 -12.05
C ARG A 70 -1.88 -24.33 -12.45
N GLU A 71 -1.56 -25.00 -13.54
CA GLU A 71 -2.25 -26.16 -14.09
C GLU A 71 -1.98 -27.45 -13.31
N ALA A 72 -0.83 -27.56 -12.63
CA ALA A 72 -0.45 -28.75 -11.88
C ALA A 72 -1.49 -29.08 -10.78
N LYS A 73 -1.77 -30.38 -10.62
CA LYS A 73 -2.68 -30.90 -9.59
C LYS A 73 -1.94 -31.93 -8.71
N PRO A 74 -2.00 -31.78 -7.37
CA PRO A 74 -2.66 -30.70 -6.62
C PRO A 74 -1.98 -29.34 -6.86
N PHE A 75 -2.78 -28.27 -6.90
CA PHE A 75 -2.24 -26.92 -7.06
C PHE A 75 -1.43 -26.53 -5.82
N VAL A 76 -0.20 -26.09 -6.03
CA VAL A 76 0.70 -25.58 -4.98
C VAL A 76 1.12 -24.17 -5.34
N LEU A 77 1.11 -23.26 -4.36
CA LEU A 77 1.55 -21.89 -4.56
C LEU A 77 3.06 -21.86 -4.87
N HIS A 78 3.40 -21.36 -6.06
CA HIS A 78 4.79 -21.19 -6.50
C HIS A 78 4.99 -19.76 -7.04
N PRO A 79 5.23 -18.77 -6.16
CA PRO A 79 5.44 -17.39 -6.56
C PRO A 79 6.83 -17.18 -7.17
N ILE A 80 6.93 -16.35 -8.21
CA ILE A 80 8.16 -16.14 -8.99
C ILE A 80 8.53 -14.68 -9.25
N LYS A 81 7.65 -13.72 -8.94
CA LYS A 81 7.87 -12.30 -9.24
C LYS A 81 7.96 -11.46 -7.97
N PRO A 82 9.01 -10.64 -7.78
CA PRO A 82 9.04 -9.65 -6.72
C PRO A 82 8.15 -8.44 -7.06
N ARG A 83 7.77 -7.66 -6.03
CA ARG A 83 6.96 -6.43 -6.19
C ARG A 83 7.56 -5.43 -7.18
N LEU A 84 8.88 -5.35 -7.29
CA LEU A 84 9.55 -4.48 -8.28
C LEU A 84 9.15 -4.85 -9.71
N GLN A 85 9.21 -6.13 -10.05
CA GLN A 85 8.82 -6.64 -11.36
C GLN A 85 7.31 -6.47 -11.57
N GLU A 86 6.51 -6.77 -10.56
CA GLU A 86 5.05 -6.63 -10.59
C GLU A 86 4.62 -5.19 -10.93
N ILE A 87 5.25 -4.17 -10.33
CA ILE A 87 4.94 -2.77 -10.62
C ILE A 87 5.27 -2.42 -12.08
N CYS A 88 6.40 -2.88 -12.60
CA CYS A 88 6.81 -2.58 -13.97
C CYS A 88 5.84 -3.21 -14.98
N GLU A 89 5.56 -4.50 -14.82
CA GLU A 89 4.63 -5.24 -15.69
C GLU A 89 3.20 -4.71 -15.59
N PHE A 90 2.74 -4.37 -14.39
CA PHE A 90 1.41 -3.82 -14.19
C PHE A 90 1.27 -2.44 -14.85
N ALA A 91 2.26 -1.56 -14.69
CA ALA A 91 2.25 -0.25 -15.34
C ALA A 91 2.27 -0.35 -16.87
N GLU A 92 3.05 -1.28 -17.42
CA GLU A 92 3.08 -1.55 -18.87
C GLU A 92 1.72 -2.07 -19.38
N ARG A 93 1.15 -3.05 -18.67
CA ARG A 93 -0.16 -3.65 -18.97
C ARG A 93 -1.30 -2.63 -18.95
N MET A 94 -1.21 -1.65 -18.06
CA MET A 94 -2.16 -0.54 -17.96
C MET A 94 -1.91 0.56 -19.00
N GLY A 95 -0.85 0.46 -19.79
CA GLY A 95 -0.48 1.46 -20.80
C GLY A 95 0.04 2.77 -20.22
N TYR A 96 0.42 2.79 -18.94
CA TYR A 96 0.89 3.98 -18.25
C TYR A 96 2.22 4.47 -18.83
N LYS A 97 2.42 5.79 -18.80
CA LYS A 97 3.61 6.47 -19.31
C LYS A 97 4.31 7.27 -18.24
N ARG A 98 3.55 8.00 -17.42
CA ARG A 98 4.07 8.83 -16.34
C ARG A 98 3.82 8.18 -14.99
N LEU A 99 4.89 7.81 -14.31
CA LEU A 99 4.81 7.27 -12.96
C LEU A 99 5.29 8.32 -11.96
N GLY A 100 4.51 8.54 -10.91
CA GLY A 100 4.92 9.35 -9.77
C GLY A 100 5.69 8.53 -8.76
N LEU A 101 6.75 9.10 -8.19
CA LEU A 101 7.51 8.52 -7.09
C LEU A 101 7.53 9.51 -5.92
N ALA A 102 6.66 9.30 -4.94
CA ALA A 102 6.69 10.05 -3.68
C ALA A 102 7.51 9.29 -2.65
N TYR A 103 8.60 9.89 -2.16
CA TYR A 103 9.55 9.18 -1.31
C TYR A 103 10.04 10.02 -0.13
N CYS A 104 10.52 9.36 0.92
CA CYS A 104 11.13 10.05 2.05
C CYS A 104 12.60 10.39 1.77
N ALA A 105 13.05 11.57 2.23
CA ALA A 105 14.45 12.00 2.13
C ALA A 105 15.46 10.96 2.63
N GLY A 106 15.11 10.18 3.66
CA GLY A 106 15.97 9.10 4.17
C GLY A 106 16.09 7.87 3.26
N LEU A 107 15.36 7.80 2.15
CA LEU A 107 15.46 6.74 1.13
C LEU A 107 15.82 7.34 -0.25
N GLN A 108 16.54 8.46 -0.28
CA GLN A 108 16.91 9.15 -1.52
C GLN A 108 17.69 8.24 -2.49
N SER A 109 18.62 7.45 -1.96
CA SER A 109 19.45 6.54 -2.75
C SER A 109 18.60 5.42 -3.37
N GLU A 110 17.73 4.80 -2.59
CA GLU A 110 16.81 3.74 -3.02
C GLU A 110 15.80 4.27 -4.05
N ALA A 111 15.28 5.48 -3.84
CA ALA A 111 14.41 6.15 -4.80
C ALA A 111 15.13 6.41 -6.13
N GLY A 112 16.42 6.78 -6.10
CA GLY A 112 17.27 6.92 -7.28
C GLY A 112 17.47 5.61 -8.04
N ILE A 113 17.72 4.50 -7.32
CA ILE A 113 17.84 3.15 -7.90
C ILE A 113 16.52 2.73 -8.55
N LEU A 114 15.39 2.88 -7.85
CA LEU A 114 14.08 2.56 -8.40
C LEU A 114 13.78 3.40 -9.65
N THR A 115 14.07 4.70 -9.61
CA THR A 115 13.90 5.59 -10.76
C THR A 115 14.70 5.09 -11.97
N LYS A 116 15.94 4.64 -11.77
CA LYS A 116 16.77 4.07 -12.86
C LYS A 116 16.11 2.84 -13.47
N VAL A 117 15.60 1.93 -12.64
CA VAL A 117 14.89 0.72 -13.11
C VAL A 117 13.63 1.12 -13.89
N LEU A 118 12.76 1.96 -13.34
CA LEU A 118 11.52 2.33 -14.03
C LEU A 118 11.80 3.06 -15.35
N LYS A 119 12.82 3.91 -15.42
CA LYS A 119 13.26 4.55 -16.67
C LYS A 119 13.77 3.54 -17.69
N SER A 120 14.45 2.47 -17.27
CA SER A 120 14.92 1.43 -18.20
C SER A 120 13.77 0.60 -18.80
N TRP A 121 12.59 0.63 -18.17
CA TRP A 121 11.34 0.09 -18.71
C TRP A 121 10.58 1.09 -19.60
N GLY A 122 11.14 2.29 -19.84
CA GLY A 122 10.58 3.29 -20.74
C GLY A 122 9.56 4.24 -20.10
N PHE A 123 9.42 4.24 -18.78
CA PHE A 123 8.53 5.17 -18.08
C PHE A 123 9.18 6.55 -17.84
N GLU A 124 8.36 7.59 -17.90
CA GLU A 124 8.70 8.94 -17.46
C GLU A 124 8.43 9.05 -15.94
N ILE A 125 9.44 9.44 -15.14
CA ILE A 125 9.35 9.40 -13.68
C ILE A 125 9.32 10.80 -13.07
N MET A 126 8.22 11.14 -12.41
CA MET A 126 8.04 12.37 -11.65
C MET A 126 8.31 12.07 -10.18
N SER A 127 9.50 12.44 -9.67
CA SER A 127 9.90 12.12 -8.30
C SER A 127 9.75 13.31 -7.36
N VAL A 128 9.17 13.12 -6.17
CA VAL A 128 8.99 14.18 -5.16
C VAL A 128 9.41 13.71 -3.78
N VAL A 129 10.37 14.41 -3.17
CA VAL A 129 10.86 14.12 -1.82
C VAL A 129 9.92 14.66 -0.74
N CYS A 130 9.85 14.00 0.41
CA CYS A 130 8.95 14.37 1.49
C CYS A 130 9.19 15.76 2.10
N LYS A 131 10.37 16.37 1.90
CA LYS A 131 10.69 17.71 2.40
C LYS A 131 10.42 18.83 1.38
N VAL A 132 9.69 18.51 0.30
CA VAL A 132 9.32 19.46 -0.75
C VAL A 132 8.71 20.74 -0.15
N GLY A 133 9.15 21.88 -0.65
CA GLY A 133 8.75 23.21 -0.16
C GLY A 133 9.52 23.71 1.07
N CYS A 134 10.30 22.86 1.76
CA CYS A 134 11.10 23.25 2.93
C CYS A 134 10.29 24.00 4.02
N VAL A 135 9.02 23.63 4.19
CA VAL A 135 8.12 24.33 5.10
C VAL A 135 8.53 24.02 6.56
N PRO A 136 8.72 25.01 7.45
CA PRO A 136 9.05 24.78 8.85
C PRO A 136 7.99 23.94 9.56
N LYS A 137 8.37 23.18 10.59
CA LYS A 137 7.42 22.43 11.43
C LYS A 137 6.52 23.34 12.28
N GLU A 138 7.00 24.54 12.58
CA GLU A 138 6.29 25.55 13.35
C GLU A 138 5.00 26.02 12.65
N GLU A 139 4.93 25.93 11.31
CA GLU A 139 3.73 26.27 10.52
C GLU A 139 2.53 25.36 10.84
N ILE A 140 2.80 24.14 11.35
CA ILE A 140 1.76 23.21 11.81
C ILE A 140 1.68 23.16 13.34
N GLY A 141 2.26 24.15 14.02
CA GLY A 141 2.17 24.32 15.47
C GLY A 141 3.10 23.42 16.29
N LEU A 142 4.11 22.77 15.68
CA LEU A 142 5.09 22.01 16.45
C LEU A 142 5.99 22.96 17.25
N SER A 143 6.15 22.65 18.54
CA SER A 143 7.19 23.25 19.38
C SER A 143 8.57 22.69 19.03
N ASP A 144 9.63 23.41 19.45
CA ASP A 144 11.01 23.00 19.19
C ASP A 144 11.36 21.66 19.85
N SER A 145 10.80 21.36 21.03
CA SER A 145 11.02 20.09 21.75
C SER A 145 10.35 18.88 21.09
N GLU A 146 9.40 19.09 20.18
CA GLU A 146 8.72 18.04 19.40
C GLU A 146 9.44 17.74 18.07
N LYS A 147 10.50 18.49 17.74
CA LYS A 147 11.34 18.22 16.58
C LYS A 147 12.18 16.96 16.79
N VAL A 148 12.63 16.38 15.68
CA VAL A 148 13.65 15.31 15.73
C VAL A 148 15.01 15.94 16.04
N GLN A 149 15.31 17.09 15.44
CA GLN A 149 16.48 17.90 15.72
C GLN A 149 16.07 19.12 16.56
N ILE A 150 16.01 18.91 17.88
CA ILE A 150 15.70 19.96 18.86
C ILE A 150 16.77 21.07 18.77
N GLY A 151 16.34 22.33 18.82
CA GLY A 151 17.19 23.52 18.76
C GLY A 151 17.63 23.91 17.35
N SER A 152 17.12 23.25 16.31
CA SER A 152 17.51 23.48 14.92
C SER A 152 16.31 23.74 14.02
N PHE A 153 16.56 24.35 12.86
CA PHE A 153 15.58 24.38 11.79
C PHE A 153 15.33 22.94 11.30
N GLU A 154 14.06 22.53 11.27
CA GLU A 154 13.67 21.24 10.74
C GLU A 154 12.45 21.42 9.83
N PRO A 155 12.56 21.16 8.50
CA PRO A 155 11.40 21.23 7.63
C PRO A 155 10.46 20.07 7.95
N MET A 156 9.15 20.30 7.88
CA MET A 156 8.17 19.24 8.01
C MET A 156 8.21 18.29 6.80
N CYS A 157 7.67 17.08 6.97
CA CYS A 157 7.33 16.27 5.81
C CYS A 157 6.01 16.79 5.24
N ASN A 158 5.96 17.06 3.93
CA ASN A 158 4.83 17.72 3.27
C ASN A 158 4.19 16.80 2.21
N PRO A 159 3.41 15.77 2.64
CA PRO A 159 2.78 14.82 1.73
C PRO A 159 1.67 15.44 0.88
N LEU A 160 1.06 16.54 1.35
CA LEU A 160 0.07 17.29 0.58
C LEU A 160 0.71 17.91 -0.66
N THR A 161 1.84 18.60 -0.51
CA THR A 161 2.59 19.11 -1.65
C THR A 161 3.17 17.98 -2.51
N GLN A 162 3.58 16.84 -1.93
CA GLN A 162 3.97 15.68 -2.74
C GLN A 162 2.83 15.21 -3.65
N ALA A 163 1.62 15.05 -3.10
CA ALA A 163 0.45 14.64 -3.86
C ALA A 163 0.12 15.66 -4.95
N GLU A 164 0.12 16.95 -4.63
CA GLU A 164 -0.28 17.97 -5.59
C GLU A 164 0.73 18.16 -6.71
N VAL A 165 2.04 18.10 -6.43
CA VAL A 165 3.06 18.12 -7.49
C VAL A 165 2.87 16.93 -8.46
N LEU A 166 2.52 15.75 -7.96
CA LEU A 166 2.26 14.58 -8.80
C LEU A 166 0.93 14.66 -9.56
N ASN A 167 -0.08 15.30 -8.97
CA ASN A 167 -1.35 15.62 -9.63
C ASN A 167 -1.13 16.59 -10.80
N GLU A 168 -0.40 17.69 -10.57
CA GLU A 168 -0.04 18.69 -11.58
C GLU A 168 0.83 18.10 -12.70
N SER A 169 1.69 17.14 -12.34
CA SER A 169 2.50 16.40 -13.31
C SER A 169 1.70 15.39 -14.16
N LYS A 170 0.41 15.22 -13.86
CA LYS A 170 -0.52 14.31 -14.56
C LYS A 170 0.02 12.88 -14.62
N THR A 171 0.44 12.37 -13.46
CA THR A 171 0.87 10.98 -13.30
C THR A 171 -0.28 10.01 -13.52
N ASP A 172 -0.02 8.89 -14.17
CA ASP A 172 -1.00 7.83 -14.41
C ASP A 172 -1.12 6.89 -13.20
N PHE A 173 0.00 6.69 -12.50
CA PHE A 173 0.11 5.81 -11.35
C PHE A 173 1.25 6.25 -10.42
N ASN A 174 1.02 6.18 -9.12
CA ASN A 174 1.97 6.63 -8.11
C ASN A 174 2.55 5.46 -7.31
N ILE A 175 3.82 5.60 -6.96
CA ILE A 175 4.57 4.66 -6.13
C ILE A 175 5.06 5.42 -4.90
N LEU A 176 4.71 4.91 -3.72
CA LEU A 176 5.15 5.43 -2.43
C LEU A 176 6.35 4.64 -1.89
N MET A 177 7.35 5.37 -1.39
CA MET A 177 8.54 4.78 -0.78
C MET A 177 8.94 5.45 0.53
N GLY A 178 8.72 4.74 1.63
CA GLY A 178 9.28 5.05 2.93
C GLY A 178 8.67 6.27 3.62
N LEU A 179 7.42 6.63 3.32
CA LEU A 179 6.69 7.65 4.08
C LEU A 179 6.26 7.10 5.45
N CYS A 180 6.18 7.98 6.44
CA CYS A 180 5.74 7.63 7.81
C CYS A 180 4.22 7.40 7.87
N VAL A 181 3.76 6.62 8.85
CA VAL A 181 2.36 6.15 9.05
C VAL A 181 1.25 7.22 8.95
N GLY A 182 1.51 8.46 9.35
CA GLY A 182 0.54 9.55 9.17
C GLY A 182 0.65 10.26 7.82
N HIS A 183 1.85 10.26 7.23
CA HIS A 183 2.14 11.03 6.02
C HIS A 183 1.77 10.26 4.74
N ASP A 184 1.88 8.94 4.72
CA ASP A 184 1.32 8.12 3.63
C ASP A 184 -0.19 8.24 3.56
N SER A 185 -0.88 8.20 4.71
CA SER A 185 -2.32 8.40 4.82
C SER A 185 -2.75 9.76 4.27
N LEU A 186 -2.07 10.84 4.67
CA LEU A 186 -2.32 12.17 4.12
C LEU A 186 -2.05 12.25 2.61
N PHE A 187 -1.03 11.56 2.10
CA PHE A 187 -0.80 11.49 0.65
C PHE A 187 -1.98 10.80 -0.06
N PHE A 188 -2.43 9.63 0.42
CA PHE A 188 -3.52 8.88 -0.20
C PHE A 188 -4.84 9.67 -0.24
N MET A 189 -5.10 10.48 0.79
CA MET A 189 -6.30 11.33 0.84
C MET A 189 -6.30 12.45 -0.21
N ASN A 190 -5.15 12.80 -0.77
CA ASN A 190 -4.99 13.98 -1.65
C ASN A 190 -4.50 13.64 -3.07
N THR A 191 -4.02 12.42 -3.30
CA THR A 191 -3.58 11.98 -4.64
C THR A 191 -4.78 11.62 -5.53
N LYS A 192 -4.73 12.01 -6.81
CA LYS A 192 -5.77 11.70 -7.80
C LYS A 192 -5.52 10.38 -8.51
N ALA A 193 -4.26 10.03 -8.75
CA ALA A 193 -3.89 8.81 -9.46
C ALA A 193 -3.89 7.58 -8.52
N PRO A 194 -4.22 6.39 -9.04
CA PRO A 194 -4.07 5.15 -8.28
C PRO A 194 -2.63 5.02 -7.76
N THR A 195 -2.50 4.53 -6.53
CA THR A 195 -1.23 4.55 -5.80
C THR A 195 -0.94 3.20 -5.16
N THR A 196 0.30 2.74 -5.26
CA THR A 196 0.82 1.59 -4.53
C THR A 196 1.98 1.96 -3.62
N VAL A 197 2.26 1.12 -2.63
CA VAL A 197 3.42 1.27 -1.73
C VAL A 197 4.47 0.24 -2.11
N PHE A 198 5.66 0.71 -2.45
CA PHE A 198 6.82 -0.15 -2.66
C PHE A 198 7.45 -0.57 -1.34
N ALA A 199 7.63 0.39 -0.42
CA ALA A 199 8.16 0.16 0.92
C ALA A 199 7.56 1.16 1.91
N VAL A 200 7.26 0.74 3.14
CA VAL A 200 6.77 1.63 4.21
C VAL A 200 7.93 2.23 5.01
N LYS A 201 7.71 3.28 5.81
CA LYS A 201 8.72 3.66 6.82
C LYS A 201 8.70 2.70 7.99
N ASP A 202 9.72 1.88 8.09
CA ASP A 202 10.09 1.19 9.33
C ASP A 202 11.59 1.38 9.57
N ARG A 203 11.92 2.12 10.63
CA ARG A 203 13.30 2.47 10.99
C ARG A 203 14.06 1.31 11.63
N VAL A 204 13.34 0.35 12.22
CA VAL A 204 13.93 -0.73 13.01
C VAL A 204 14.15 -1.98 12.15
N SER A 205 13.16 -2.34 11.33
CA SER A 205 13.20 -3.57 10.53
C SER A 205 13.71 -3.37 9.10
N GLY A 206 14.22 -2.17 8.78
CA GLY A 206 14.65 -1.84 7.42
C GLY A 206 13.49 -1.89 6.42
N HIS A 207 12.38 -1.20 6.75
CA HIS A 207 11.18 -1.12 5.91
C HIS A 207 10.37 -2.43 5.78
N ASN A 208 10.55 -3.40 6.68
CA ASN A 208 9.85 -4.70 6.73
C ASN A 208 9.07 -4.92 8.05
N PRO A 209 7.92 -4.25 8.25
CA PRO A 209 7.20 -4.31 9.52
C PRO A 209 6.66 -5.70 9.88
N MET A 210 6.54 -6.62 8.91
CA MET A 210 6.15 -8.00 9.17
C MET A 210 7.13 -8.73 10.09
N ALA A 211 8.41 -8.33 10.09
CA ALA A 211 9.41 -8.90 10.99
C ALA A 211 9.04 -8.73 12.48
N ALA A 212 8.37 -7.63 12.84
CA ALA A 212 7.88 -7.43 14.20
C ALA A 212 6.75 -8.41 14.55
N LEU A 213 5.85 -8.68 13.60
CA LEU A 213 4.75 -9.64 13.78
C LEU A 213 5.25 -11.07 13.93
N TYR A 214 6.19 -11.48 13.08
CA TYR A 214 6.79 -12.82 13.12
C TYR A 214 7.53 -13.11 14.43
N THR A 215 7.98 -12.06 15.12
CA THR A 215 8.72 -12.17 16.38
C THR A 215 7.88 -11.75 17.60
N LEU A 216 6.55 -11.63 17.47
CA LEU A 216 5.66 -11.24 18.59
C LEU A 216 5.73 -12.19 19.79
N GLY A 217 6.01 -13.48 19.57
CA GLY A 217 6.21 -14.44 20.66
C GLY A 217 7.57 -14.34 21.35
N SER A 218 8.49 -13.50 20.86
CA SER A 218 9.88 -13.40 21.36
C SER A 218 10.38 -11.95 21.38
N TYR A 219 11.25 -11.55 20.45
CA TYR A 219 11.94 -10.25 20.43
C TYR A 219 11.00 -9.04 20.34
N SER A 220 9.77 -9.25 19.86
CA SER A 220 8.74 -8.22 19.73
C SER A 220 7.59 -8.36 20.73
N ALA A 221 7.70 -9.25 21.74
CA ALA A 221 6.67 -9.48 22.75
C ALA A 221 6.27 -8.24 23.56
N ARG A 222 7.13 -7.21 23.60
CA ARG A 222 6.81 -5.91 24.21
C ARG A 222 5.56 -5.26 23.63
N PHE A 223 5.20 -5.52 22.36
CA PHE A 223 4.00 -4.94 21.75
C PHE A 223 2.69 -5.53 22.27
N LEU A 224 2.74 -6.67 22.98
CA LEU A 224 1.58 -7.28 23.64
C LEU A 224 1.40 -6.79 25.08
N ARG A 225 2.34 -6.00 25.61
CA ARG A 225 2.23 -5.43 26.95
C ARG A 225 1.47 -4.10 26.86
N PRO A 226 0.42 -3.88 27.67
CA PRO A 226 -0.22 -2.57 27.76
C PRO A 226 0.83 -1.51 28.09
N LYS A 227 0.69 -0.30 27.52
CA LYS A 227 1.44 0.85 28.03
C LYS A 227 0.92 1.13 29.44
N SER A 228 1.79 0.97 30.44
CA SER A 228 1.57 1.45 31.81
C SER A 228 1.42 2.95 31.83
#